data_AF-A0A925PIE4-F1
#
_entry.id   AF-A0A925PIE4-F1
#
_cell.length_a   1.000
_cell.length_b   1.000
_cell.length_c   1.000
_cell.angle_alpha   90.00
_cell.angle_beta   90.00
_cell.angle_gamma   90.00
#
_symmetry.space_group_name_H-M   'P 1'
#
loop_
_entity.id
_entity.type
_entity.pdbx_description
1 polymer ?
#
loop_
_entity_poly.entity_id
_entity_poly.type
_entity_poly.pdbx_seq_one_letter_code
_entity_poly.pdbx_strand_id
1 'polypeptide(L)'
;MKTVIIGGIAGGLSAASQIKREEHGAQVIVLEKSGDVSYAACGMPYNLFYKDKPVEDLHALSLDEIRKERGIDYRLYHEVVAIDPSRKEVTVVDRELSREYREKYDYLVYATGNQPNRLSLPGFDDADVFHFKTLDDTRLVKNIIYEKSPANVILVKKKSDGFRLKARQV
;
A
#
# COMPACT_ATOMS: atom_id res chain seq x y z
N MET A 1 -23.59 -12.61 1.53
CA MET A 1 -22.26 -13.27 1.48
C MET A 1 -21.22 -12.49 2.27
N LYS A 2 -20.18 -13.13 2.85
CA LYS A 2 -19.02 -12.47 3.48
C LYS A 2 -17.75 -12.61 2.65
N THR A 3 -17.19 -11.50 2.18
CA THR A 3 -15.92 -11.45 1.45
C THR A 3 -14.85 -10.74 2.27
N VAL A 4 -13.71 -11.38 2.45
CA VAL A 4 -12.49 -10.75 3.00
C VAL A 4 -11.54 -10.43 1.85
N ILE A 5 -10.98 -9.23 1.86
CA ILE A 5 -10.07 -8.73 0.83
C ILE A 5 -8.75 -8.34 1.52
N ILE A 6 -7.64 -8.91 1.06
CA ILE A 6 -6.30 -8.63 1.58
C ILE A 6 -5.61 -7.60 0.69
N GLY A 7 -5.34 -6.42 1.23
CA GLY A 7 -4.80 -5.26 0.52
C GLY A 7 -5.91 -4.33 0.02
N GLY A 8 -5.83 -3.04 0.37
CA GLY A 8 -6.91 -2.08 0.20
C GLY A 8 -6.67 -0.98 -0.83
N ILE A 9 -5.62 -1.09 -1.66
CA ILE A 9 -5.30 -0.10 -2.70
C ILE A 9 -6.05 -0.44 -4.01
N ALA A 10 -5.39 -0.45 -5.16
CA ALA A 10 -6.05 -0.43 -6.46
C ALA A 10 -6.94 -1.66 -6.72
N GLY A 11 -6.40 -2.87 -6.56
CA GLY A 11 -7.15 -4.10 -6.82
C GLY A 11 -8.22 -4.37 -5.77
N GLY A 12 -7.86 -4.23 -4.49
CA GLY A 12 -8.74 -4.56 -3.38
C GLY A 12 -9.94 -3.63 -3.25
N LEU A 13 -9.74 -2.31 -3.27
CA LEU A 13 -10.88 -1.39 -3.14
C LEU A 13 -11.78 -1.39 -4.39
N SER A 14 -11.21 -1.65 -5.57
CA SER A 14 -11.99 -1.87 -6.80
C SER A 14 -12.89 -3.09 -6.68
N ALA A 15 -12.36 -4.21 -6.19
CA ALA A 15 -13.13 -5.44 -5.94
C ALA A 15 -14.22 -5.19 -4.88
N ALA A 16 -13.86 -4.57 -3.76
CA ALA A 16 -14.79 -4.26 -2.68
C ALA A 16 -15.97 -3.39 -3.15
N SER A 17 -15.65 -2.34 -3.92
CA SER A 17 -16.64 -1.42 -4.47
C SER A 17 -17.54 -2.10 -5.50
N GLN A 18 -17.00 -3.01 -6.32
CA GLN A 18 -17.80 -3.77 -7.29
C GLN A 18 -18.76 -4.73 -6.59
N ILE A 19 -18.28 -5.48 -5.58
CA ILE A 19 -19.13 -6.39 -4.80
C ILE A 19 -20.29 -5.61 -4.16
N LYS A 20 -20.02 -4.43 -3.59
CA LYS A 20 -21.06 -3.59 -2.98
C LYS A 20 -22.07 -3.00 -3.97
N ARG A 21 -21.69 -2.82 -5.24
CA ARG A 21 -22.62 -2.42 -6.30
C ARG A 21 -23.53 -3.56 -6.73
N GLU A 22 -22.99 -4.77 -6.86
CA GLU A 22 -23.75 -5.95 -7.31
C GLU A 22 -24.62 -6.55 -6.19
N GLU A 23 -24.11 -6.59 -4.96
CA GLU A 23 -24.80 -7.13 -3.78
C GLU A 23 -24.65 -6.16 -2.61
N HIS A 24 -25.58 -5.20 -2.51
CA HIS A 24 -25.54 -4.16 -1.48
C HIS A 24 -25.47 -4.72 -0.04
N GLY A 25 -26.16 -5.85 0.20
CA GLY A 25 -26.19 -6.57 1.47
C GLY A 25 -24.96 -7.43 1.77
N ALA A 26 -23.98 -7.52 0.87
CA ALA A 26 -22.75 -8.27 1.11
C ALA A 26 -21.95 -7.64 2.26
N GLN A 27 -21.41 -8.50 3.13
CA GLN A 27 -20.41 -8.11 4.13
C GLN A 27 -19.05 -8.11 3.45
N VAL A 28 -18.45 -6.94 3.27
CA VAL A 28 -17.16 -6.78 2.62
C VAL A 28 -16.18 -6.19 3.62
N ILE A 29 -15.13 -6.95 3.94
CA ILE A 29 -14.05 -6.52 4.84
C ILE A 29 -12.78 -6.36 4.01
N VAL A 30 -12.17 -5.18 4.07
CA VAL A 30 -10.86 -4.91 3.48
C VAL A 30 -9.84 -4.76 4.60
N LEU A 31 -8.81 -5.60 4.58
CA LEU A 31 -7.70 -5.57 5.52
C LEU A 31 -6.47 -4.96 4.84
N GLU A 32 -6.10 -3.76 5.26
CA GLU A 32 -4.94 -3.03 4.75
C GLU A 32 -3.90 -2.90 5.87
N LYS A 33 -2.68 -3.32 5.60
CA LYS A 33 -1.59 -3.34 6.59
C LYS A 33 -1.02 -1.96 6.88
N SER A 34 -1.12 -1.04 5.93
CA SER A 34 -0.63 0.34 6.04
C SER A 34 -1.65 1.26 6.68
N GLY A 35 -1.23 2.50 6.96
CA GLY A 35 -2.09 3.58 7.46
C GLY A 35 -2.76 4.41 6.37
N ASP A 36 -2.51 4.09 5.10
CA ASP A 36 -3.02 4.85 3.97
C ASP A 36 -4.24 4.17 3.33
N VAL A 37 -5.31 4.94 3.16
CA VAL A 37 -6.45 4.55 2.33
C VAL A 37 -6.06 4.55 0.85
N SER A 38 -6.88 3.94 -0.01
CA SER A 38 -6.61 3.85 -1.45
C SER A 38 -6.14 5.17 -2.07
N TYR A 39 -4.97 5.14 -2.71
CA TYR A 39 -4.30 6.30 -3.28
C TYR A 39 -3.87 6.09 -4.73
N ALA A 40 -3.66 7.20 -5.44
CA ALA A 40 -3.15 7.24 -6.80
C ALA A 40 -1.63 7.02 -6.84
N ALA A 41 -1.20 5.75 -6.80
CA ALA A 41 0.22 5.39 -6.83
C ALA A 41 0.97 5.99 -8.05
N CYS A 42 0.31 6.10 -9.21
CA CYS A 42 0.88 6.74 -10.40
C CYS A 42 1.19 8.23 -10.22
N GLY A 43 0.53 8.89 -9.26
CA GLY A 43 0.72 10.30 -8.90
C GLY A 43 1.95 10.56 -8.02
N MET A 44 2.50 9.53 -7.35
CA MET A 44 3.59 9.69 -6.37
C MET A 44 4.83 10.38 -6.95
N PRO A 45 5.36 9.99 -8.14
CA PRO A 45 6.53 10.68 -8.70
C PRO A 45 6.26 12.15 -9.01
N TYR A 46 5.02 12.50 -9.39
CA TYR A 46 4.64 13.87 -9.72
C TYR A 46 4.52 14.74 -8.47
N ASN A 47 4.04 14.17 -7.36
CA ASN A 47 3.94 14.87 -6.08
C ASN A 47 5.30 15.37 -5.57
N LEU A 48 6.39 14.65 -5.88
CA LEU A 48 7.76 15.03 -5.51
C LEU A 48 8.23 16.35 -6.14
N PHE A 49 7.63 16.82 -7.25
CA PHE A 49 8.01 18.09 -7.86
C PHE A 49 7.41 19.31 -7.16
N TYR A 50 6.40 19.11 -6.33
CA TYR A 50 5.65 20.19 -5.69
C TYR A 50 5.92 20.21 -4.20
N LYS A 51 6.82 21.07 -3.73
CA LYS A 51 7.21 21.17 -2.31
C LYS A 51 6.00 21.28 -1.38
N ASP A 52 5.08 22.18 -1.73
CA ASP A 52 3.98 22.58 -0.84
C ASP A 52 2.72 21.70 -0.98
N LYS A 53 2.72 20.71 -1.89
CA LYS A 53 1.59 19.78 -2.01
C LYS A 53 1.72 18.64 -1.01
N PRO A 54 0.75 18.39 -0.12
CA PRO A 54 0.82 17.25 0.78
C PRO A 54 0.79 15.92 0.00
N VAL A 55 1.34 14.86 0.58
CA VAL A 55 1.30 13.52 -0.03
C VAL A 55 -0.12 12.96 0.02
N GLU A 56 -0.90 13.40 1.01
CA GLU A 56 -2.28 13.06 1.30
C GLU A 56 -3.24 13.48 0.17
N ASP A 57 -2.87 14.46 -0.67
CA ASP A 57 -3.61 14.81 -1.90
C ASP A 57 -3.70 13.63 -2.90
N LEU A 58 -2.86 12.60 -2.72
CA LEU A 58 -2.90 11.39 -3.54
C LEU A 58 -4.00 10.40 -3.10
N HIS A 59 -4.62 10.59 -1.93
CA HIS A 59 -5.75 9.76 -1.48
C HIS A 59 -6.91 9.94 -2.47
N ALA A 60 -7.38 8.82 -3.03
CA ALA A 60 -8.46 8.85 -4.01
C ALA A 60 -9.83 8.99 -3.36
N LEU A 61 -9.94 8.52 -2.11
CA LEU A 61 -11.17 8.49 -1.31
C LEU A 61 -10.78 8.61 0.16
N SER A 62 -11.60 9.28 0.96
CA SER A 62 -11.50 9.28 2.41
C SER A 62 -11.98 7.96 3.01
N LEU A 63 -11.51 7.67 4.23
CA LEU A 63 -11.96 6.50 4.98
C LEU A 63 -13.47 6.56 5.29
N ASP A 64 -13.99 7.77 5.50
CA ASP A 64 -15.40 8.01 5.77
C ASP A 64 -16.27 7.72 4.54
N GLU A 65 -15.87 8.15 3.34
CA GLU A 65 -16.55 7.78 2.09
C GLU A 65 -16.57 6.25 1.91
N ILE A 66 -15.45 5.57 2.15
CA ILE A 66 -15.36 4.12 2.01
C ILE A 66 -16.30 3.40 3.01
N ARG A 67 -16.29 3.81 4.27
CA ARG A 67 -17.06 3.14 5.33
C ARG A 67 -18.54 3.49 5.30
N LYS A 68 -18.87 4.78 5.24
CA LYS A 68 -20.24 5.28 5.39
C LYS A 68 -21.00 5.23 4.07
N GLU A 69 -20.41 5.73 2.99
CA GLU A 69 -21.12 5.83 1.71
C GLU A 69 -21.08 4.53 0.92
N ARG A 70 -19.94 3.81 0.95
CA ARG A 70 -19.81 2.53 0.24
C ARG A 70 -20.13 1.30 1.10
N GLY A 71 -20.31 1.48 2.41
CA GLY A 71 -20.65 0.40 3.34
C GLY A 71 -19.56 -0.67 3.46
N ILE A 72 -18.29 -0.34 3.21
CA ILE A 72 -17.17 -1.28 3.25
C ILE A 72 -16.51 -1.21 4.63
N ASP A 73 -16.36 -2.35 5.29
CA ASP A 73 -15.59 -2.46 6.53
C ASP A 73 -14.10 -2.43 6.17
N TYR A 74 -13.54 -1.22 6.08
CA TYR A 74 -12.15 -0.99 5.70
C TYR A 74 -11.29 -0.77 6.95
N ARG A 75 -10.35 -1.68 7.21
CA ARG A 75 -9.51 -1.70 8.41
C ARG A 75 -8.05 -1.43 8.02
N LEU A 76 -7.55 -0.27 8.42
CA LEU A 76 -6.13 0.11 8.30
C LEU A 76 -5.32 -0.54 9.42
N TYR A 77 -3.99 -0.64 9.26
CA TYR A 77 -3.08 -1.28 10.22
C TYR A 77 -3.38 -2.76 10.51
N HIS A 78 -4.12 -3.42 9.63
CA HIS A 78 -4.52 -4.81 9.76
C HIS A 78 -3.76 -5.68 8.76
N GLU A 79 -2.79 -6.43 9.25
CA GLU A 79 -1.96 -7.29 8.43
C GLU A 79 -2.43 -8.74 8.50
N VAL A 80 -2.72 -9.34 7.34
CA VAL A 80 -2.95 -10.78 7.27
C VAL A 80 -1.63 -11.52 7.24
N VAL A 81 -1.40 -12.38 8.24
CA VAL A 81 -0.15 -13.13 8.42
C VAL A 81 -0.27 -14.61 8.06
N ALA A 82 -1.49 -15.14 7.98
CA ALA A 82 -1.75 -16.52 7.54
C ALA A 82 -3.13 -16.67 6.90
N ILE A 83 -3.26 -17.64 6.00
CA ILE A 83 -4.52 -18.04 5.36
C ILE A 83 -4.70 -19.54 5.59
N ASP A 84 -5.84 -19.94 6.13
CA ASP A 84 -6.24 -21.35 6.26
C ASP A 84 -7.48 -21.60 5.36
N PRO A 85 -7.27 -22.13 4.14
CA PRO A 85 -8.37 -22.42 3.22
C PRO A 85 -9.31 -23.53 3.70
N SER A 86 -8.80 -24.49 4.49
CA SER A 86 -9.61 -25.61 4.99
C SER A 86 -10.67 -25.13 5.98
N ARG A 87 -10.32 -24.12 6.78
CA ARG A 87 -11.21 -23.47 7.75
C ARG A 87 -11.87 -22.22 7.21
N LYS A 88 -11.54 -21.79 5.98
CA LYS A 88 -11.96 -20.51 5.38
C LYS A 88 -11.76 -19.32 6.32
N GLU A 89 -10.55 -19.19 6.85
CA GLU A 89 -10.18 -18.08 7.74
C GLU A 89 -8.82 -17.48 7.39
N VAL A 90 -8.62 -16.22 7.78
CA VAL A 90 -7.33 -15.55 7.79
C VAL A 90 -6.93 -15.20 9.22
N THR A 91 -5.64 -15.22 9.52
CA THR A 91 -5.08 -14.70 10.78
C THR A 91 -4.63 -13.27 10.56
N VAL A 92 -5.13 -12.35 11.38
CA VAL A 92 -4.95 -10.91 11.24
C VAL A 92 -4.25 -10.36 12.47
N VAL A 93 -3.18 -9.61 12.26
CA VAL A 93 -2.50 -8.80 13.27
C VAL A 93 -3.00 -7.37 13.13
N ASP A 94 -3.73 -6.91 14.14
CA ASP A 94 -4.14 -5.52 14.33
C ASP A 94 -2.98 -4.79 15.02
N ARG A 95 -2.22 -4.04 14.23
CA ARG A 95 -1.01 -3.34 14.68
C ARG A 95 -1.33 -2.11 15.54
N GLU A 96 -2.55 -1.58 15.44
CA GLU A 96 -3.00 -0.45 16.26
C GLU A 96 -3.32 -0.91 17.69
N LEU A 97 -4.05 -2.02 17.82
CA LEU A 97 -4.43 -2.58 19.11
C LEU A 97 -3.48 -3.67 19.63
N SER A 98 -2.40 -3.96 18.91
CA SER A 98 -1.42 -5.00 19.25
C SER A 98 -2.06 -6.36 19.59
N ARG A 99 -3.01 -6.79 18.75
CA ARG A 99 -3.74 -8.05 18.94
C ARG A 99 -3.76 -8.89 17.68
N GLU A 100 -3.91 -10.20 17.89
CA GLU A 100 -4.11 -11.17 16.82
C GLU A 100 -5.52 -11.75 16.90
N TYR A 101 -6.18 -11.93 15.76
CA TYR A 101 -7.48 -12.59 15.68
C TYR A 101 -7.65 -13.34 14.36
N ARG A 102 -8.71 -14.14 14.28
CA ARG A 102 -9.09 -14.87 13.06
C ARG A 102 -10.34 -14.28 12.46
N GLU A 103 -10.33 -14.10 11.14
CA GLU A 103 -11.45 -13.58 10.38
C GLU A 103 -11.93 -14.62 9.36
N LYS A 104 -13.18 -15.08 9.54
CA LYS A 104 -13.84 -16.05 8.64
C LYS A 104 -14.29 -15.38 7.36
N TYR A 105 -14.30 -16.13 6.26
CA TYR A 105 -14.81 -15.67 4.97
C TYR A 105 -15.59 -16.76 4.22
N ASP A 106 -16.52 -16.34 3.35
CA ASP A 106 -17.07 -17.21 2.31
C ASP A 106 -16.16 -17.17 1.07
N TYR A 107 -15.68 -15.97 0.73
CA TYR A 107 -14.76 -15.69 -0.37
C TYR A 107 -13.58 -14.84 0.08
N LEU A 108 -12.42 -15.11 -0.50
CA LEU A 108 -11.18 -14.38 -0.24
C LEU A 108 -10.64 -13.76 -1.53
N VAL A 109 -10.33 -12.46 -1.49
CA VAL A 109 -9.60 -11.77 -2.57
C VAL A 109 -8.20 -11.45 -2.08
N TYR A 110 -7.19 -11.92 -2.80
CA TYR A 110 -5.79 -11.65 -2.49
C TYR A 110 -5.24 -10.54 -3.41
N ALA A 111 -5.12 -9.32 -2.89
CA ALA A 111 -4.77 -8.12 -3.66
C ALA A 111 -3.56 -7.36 -3.05
N THR A 112 -2.56 -8.08 -2.53
CA THR A 112 -1.41 -7.51 -1.80
C THR A 112 -0.41 -6.75 -2.69
N GLY A 113 -0.58 -6.79 -4.01
CA GLY A 113 0.32 -6.15 -4.96
C GLY A 113 1.70 -6.83 -5.03
N ASN A 114 2.75 -6.02 -5.13
CA ASN A 114 4.13 -6.48 -5.26
C ASN A 114 5.05 -5.75 -4.28
N GLN A 115 6.25 -6.29 -4.10
CA GLN A 115 7.32 -5.65 -3.34
C GLN A 115 8.50 -5.29 -4.27
N PRO A 116 9.25 -4.21 -3.98
CA PRO A 116 10.48 -3.91 -4.68
C PRO A 116 11.49 -5.05 -4.56
N ASN A 117 12.24 -5.31 -5.63
CA ASN A 117 13.35 -6.25 -5.61
C ASN A 117 14.51 -5.66 -4.81
N ARG A 118 14.69 -6.11 -3.57
CA ARG A 118 15.84 -5.74 -2.74
C ARG A 118 17.11 -6.40 -3.29
N LEU A 119 18.18 -5.63 -3.37
CA LEU A 119 19.47 -6.09 -3.88
C LEU A 119 20.38 -6.47 -2.72
N SER A 120 20.77 -7.74 -2.64
CA SER A 120 21.73 -8.24 -1.65
C SER A 120 23.17 -7.99 -2.11
N LEU A 121 23.51 -6.73 -2.35
CA LEU A 121 24.85 -6.27 -2.72
C LEU A 121 25.40 -5.36 -1.62
N PRO A 122 26.73 -5.31 -1.39
CA PRO A 122 27.31 -4.39 -0.41
C PRO A 122 26.87 -2.94 -0.64
N GLY A 123 26.44 -2.25 0.42
CA GLY A 123 26.00 -0.85 0.40
C GLY A 123 24.54 -0.63 -0.02
N PHE A 124 23.78 -1.67 -0.38
CA PHE A 124 22.35 -1.55 -0.70
C PHE A 124 21.43 -1.62 0.54
N ASP A 125 22.02 -1.78 1.71
CA ASP A 125 21.42 -1.68 3.03
C ASP A 125 21.77 -0.36 3.75
N ASP A 126 22.55 0.51 3.11
CA ASP A 126 22.90 1.84 3.65
C ASP A 126 21.65 2.71 3.85
N ALA A 127 21.70 3.60 4.85
CA ALA A 127 20.57 4.45 5.25
C ALA A 127 20.07 5.39 4.13
N ASP A 128 20.92 5.70 3.14
CA ASP A 128 20.59 6.56 2.01
C ASP A 128 20.08 5.77 0.78
N VAL A 129 19.92 4.45 0.90
CA VAL A 129 19.32 3.58 -0.12
C VAL A 129 17.88 3.25 0.27
N PHE A 130 16.93 3.76 -0.52
CA PHE A 130 15.50 3.55 -0.31
C PHE A 130 14.82 3.07 -1.58
N HIS A 131 13.66 2.44 -1.39
CA HIS A 131 12.78 2.02 -2.47
C HIS A 131 11.63 3.03 -2.61
N PHE A 132 10.98 3.05 -3.77
CA PHE A 132 9.87 3.96 -4.04
C PHE A 132 8.64 3.19 -4.50
N LYS A 133 7.76 2.85 -3.54
CA LYS A 133 6.60 1.98 -3.76
C LYS A 133 5.34 2.44 -3.02
N THR A 134 5.46 2.99 -1.82
CA THR A 134 4.33 3.37 -0.95
C THR A 134 4.23 4.89 -0.77
N LEU A 135 3.14 5.36 -0.14
CA LEU A 135 3.06 6.76 0.29
C LEU A 135 4.09 7.08 1.39
N ASP A 136 4.41 6.14 2.28
CA ASP A 136 5.50 6.31 3.24
C ASP A 136 6.85 6.51 2.54
N ASP A 137 7.14 5.74 1.49
CA ASP A 137 8.33 5.97 0.67
C ASP A 137 8.27 7.37 0.02
N THR A 138 7.08 7.82 -0.40
CA THR A 138 6.90 9.16 -0.97
C THR A 138 7.18 10.27 0.04
N ARG A 139 6.67 10.14 1.27
CA ARG A 139 6.95 11.07 2.38
C ARG A 139 8.45 11.10 2.69
N LEU A 140 9.09 9.93 2.78
CA LEU A 140 10.53 9.80 3.01
C LEU A 140 11.35 10.51 1.91
N VAL A 141 11.10 10.19 0.64
CA VAL A 141 11.84 10.76 -0.48
C VAL A 141 11.61 12.27 -0.57
N LYS A 142 10.38 12.73 -0.33
CA LYS A 142 10.06 14.16 -0.33
C LYS A 142 10.82 14.90 0.77
N ASN A 143 10.87 14.36 1.98
CA ASN A 143 11.67 14.91 3.07
C ASN A 143 13.15 14.99 2.69
N ILE A 144 13.72 13.92 2.11
CA ILE A 144 15.12 13.91 1.66
C ILE A 144 15.39 15.01 0.63
N ILE A 145 14.54 15.16 -0.38
CA ILE A 145 14.71 16.17 -1.44
C ILE A 145 14.70 17.59 -0.85
N TYR A 146 13.75 17.91 0.03
CA TYR A 146 13.53 19.29 0.47
C TYR A 146 14.23 19.68 1.76
N GLU A 147 14.51 18.74 2.66
CA GLU A 147 15.17 19.02 3.95
C GLU A 147 16.66 18.68 3.91
N LYS A 148 17.06 17.58 3.26
CA LYS A 148 18.48 17.21 3.13
C LYS A 148 19.14 17.82 1.89
N SER A 149 18.34 18.22 0.89
CA SER A 149 18.80 18.86 -0.37
C SER A 149 20.05 18.21 -0.98
N PRO A 150 19.99 16.90 -1.30
CA PRO A 150 21.15 16.19 -1.83
C PRO A 150 21.57 16.77 -3.18
N ALA A 151 22.86 17.00 -3.38
CA ALA A 151 23.37 17.49 -4.66
C ALA A 151 23.23 16.45 -5.81
N ASN A 152 23.21 15.16 -5.47
CA ASN A 152 23.19 14.07 -6.44
C ASN A 152 22.28 12.94 -5.97
N VAL A 153 21.54 12.35 -6.91
CA VAL A 153 20.74 11.14 -6.71
C VAL A 153 21.07 10.12 -7.79
N ILE A 154 21.19 8.85 -7.41
CA ILE A 154 21.40 7.74 -8.33
C ILE A 154 20.12 6.89 -8.37
N LEU A 155 19.51 6.81 -9.55
CA LEU A 155 18.42 5.88 -9.80
C LEU A 155 18.99 4.53 -10.24
N VAL A 156 18.67 3.48 -9.49
CA VAL A 156 19.07 2.11 -9.78
C VAL A 156 17.88 1.33 -10.34
N LYS A 157 18.02 0.77 -11.54
CA LYS A 157 17.00 -0.06 -12.17
C LYS A 157 17.56 -1.44 -12.51
N LYS A 158 16.96 -2.50 -11.97
CA LYS A 158 17.21 -3.87 -12.40
C LYS A 158 16.58 -4.13 -13.77
N LYS A 159 17.31 -4.79 -14.65
CA LYS A 159 16.89 -5.31 -15.94
C LYS A 159 17.21 -6.80 -16.05
N SER A 160 16.73 -7.43 -17.12
CA SER A 160 17.04 -8.82 -17.44
C SER A 160 18.54 -9.05 -17.72
N ASP A 161 19.24 -8.04 -18.21
CA ASP A 161 20.66 -8.06 -18.59
C ASP A 161 21.61 -7.46 -17.53
N GLY A 162 21.10 -7.09 -16.35
CA GLY A 162 21.91 -6.50 -15.27
C GLY A 162 21.27 -5.24 -14.67
N PHE A 163 22.08 -4.22 -14.39
CA PHE A 163 21.63 -2.97 -13.77
C PHE A 163 21.82 -1.78 -14.69
N ARG A 164 20.91 -0.80 -14.58
CA ARG A 164 21.09 0.52 -15.14
C ARG A 164 21.11 1.55 -14.03
N LEU A 165 22.18 2.35 -14.01
CA LEU A 165 22.36 3.47 -13.11
C LEU A 165 22.12 4.76 -13.88
N LYS A 166 21.39 5.68 -13.27
CA LYS A 166 21.19 7.02 -13.81
C LYS A 166 21.42 8.03 -12.69
N ALA A 167 22.55 8.72 -12.76
CA ALA A 167 22.82 9.86 -11.90
C ALA A 167 22.00 11.09 -12.36
N ARG A 168 21.52 11.86 -11.39
CA ARG A 168 20.81 13.12 -11.58
C ARG A 168 21.29 14.11 -10.54
N GLN A 169 21.57 15.32 -11.01
CA GLN A 169 21.69 16.48 -10.14
C GLN A 169 20.26 16.90 -9.77
N VAL A 170 20.04 17.16 -8.48
CA VAL A 170 18.73 17.53 -7.92
C VAL A 170 18.70 19.02 -7.64
#